data_AF-Q1N745-F1
#
_entry.id   AF-Q1N745-F1
#
_cell.length_a   1.000
_cell.length_b   1.000
_cell.length_c   1.000
_cell.angle_alpha   90.00
_cell.angle_beta   90.00
_cell.angle_gamma   90.00
#
_symmetry.space_group_name_H-M   'P 1'
#
loop_
_entity.id
_entity.type
_entity.pdbx_description
1 polymer ?
#
loop_
_entity_poly.entity_id
_entity_poly.type
_entity_poly.pdbx_seq_one_letter_code
_entity_poly.pdbx_strand_id
1 'polypeptide(L)' 'MDDAIKTAIARASETLHGLRWFELVQTRGHIEDGQIQHFQVTLKVGFVVDPVTGSD' A
#
# COMPACT_ATOMS: atom_id res chain seq x y z
N MET A 1 5.81 -1.86 -11.74
CA MET A 1 6.23 -1.63 -10.33
C MET A 1 5.55 -0.39 -9.77
N ASP A 2 5.82 0.79 -10.33
CA ASP A 2 5.26 2.06 -9.87
C ASP A 2 3.73 2.05 -9.80
N ASP A 3 3.06 1.50 -10.82
CA ASP A 3 1.59 1.37 -10.83
C ASP A 3 1.04 0.50 -9.70
N ALA A 4 1.75 -0.58 -9.34
CA ALA A 4 1.34 -1.45 -8.24
C ALA A 4 1.46 -0.74 -6.89
N ILE A 5 2.51 0.07 -6.71
CA ILE A 5 2.71 0.90 -5.51
C ILE A 5 1.63 1.97 -5.43
N LYS A 6 1.40 2.72 -6.52
CA LYS A 6 0.37 3.76 -6.60
C LYS A 6 -1.03 3.19 -6.32
N THR A 7 -1.36 2.04 -6.89
CA THR A 7 -2.64 1.35 -6.64
C THR A 7 -2.79 0.96 -5.18
N ALA A 8 -1.75 0.39 -4.56
CA ALA A 8 -1.77 0.01 -3.16
C ALA A 8 -1.95 1.21 -2.21
N ILE A 9 -1.24 2.32 -2.47
CA ILE A 9 -1.38 3.56 -1.68
C ILE A 9 -2.75 4.21 -1.87
N ALA A 10 -3.25 4.26 -3.11
CA ALA A 10 -4.59 4.78 -3.39
C ALA A 10 -5.65 4.00 -2.59
N ARG A 11 -5.59 2.66 -2.63
CA ARG A 11 -6.52 1.82 -1.86
C ARG A 11 -6.37 2.02 -0.35
N ALA A 12 -5.16 2.14 0.17
CA ALA A 12 -4.94 2.40 1.60
C ALA A 12 -5.56 3.75 2.02
N SER A 13 -5.44 4.78 1.19
CA SER A 13 -5.95 6.13 1.48
C SER A 13 -7.47 6.22 1.59
N GLU A 14 -8.20 5.24 1.07
CA GLU A 14 -9.67 5.15 1.22
C GLU A 14 -10.12 4.80 2.64
N THR A 15 -9.23 4.25 3.47
CA THR A 15 -9.56 3.77 4.82
C THR A 15 -8.66 4.35 5.91
N LEU A 16 -7.45 4.78 5.55
CA LEU A 16 -6.48 5.34 6.46
C LEU A 16 -6.26 6.82 6.13
N HIS A 17 -6.54 7.69 7.10
CA HIS A 17 -6.22 9.10 7.01
C HIS A 17 -4.75 9.34 7.38
N GLY A 18 -4.21 10.47 6.91
CA GLY A 18 -2.91 10.92 7.36
C GLY A 18 -1.73 10.04 6.93
N LEU A 19 -1.80 9.34 5.79
CA LEU A 19 -0.65 8.65 5.20
C LEU A 19 0.54 9.63 5.04
N ARG A 20 1.76 9.20 5.36
CA ARG A 20 2.97 10.04 5.29
C ARG A 20 4.11 9.41 4.53
N TRP A 21 4.36 8.13 4.78
CA TRP A 21 5.44 7.40 4.16
C TRP A 21 5.03 5.97 3.90
N PHE A 22 5.73 5.33 2.98
CA PHE A 22 5.65 3.90 2.75
C PHE A 22 7.06 3.33 2.56
N GLU A 23 7.21 2.05 2.86
CA GLU A 23 8.44 1.27 2.67
C GLU A 23 8.09 0.04 1.83
N LEU A 24 8.79 -0.15 0.71
CA LEU A 24 8.64 -1.35 -0.11
C LEU A 24 9.37 -2.51 0.57
N VAL A 25 8.62 -3.46 1.11
CA VAL A 25 9.16 -4.64 1.80
C VAL A 25 9.49 -5.74 0.81
N GLN A 26 8.64 -5.93 -0.20
CA GLN A 26 8.82 -6.98 -1.16
C GLN A 26 8.18 -6.66 -2.50
N THR A 27 8.79 -7.19 -3.56
CA THR A 27 8.18 -7.28 -4.88
C THR A 27 8.10 -8.73 -5.31
N ARG A 28 7.00 -9.10 -5.95
CA ARG A 28 6.82 -10.36 -6.66
C ARG A 28 6.29 -10.07 -8.07
N GLY A 29 6.57 -10.96 -9.01
CA GLY A 29 5.97 -10.95 -10.34
C GLY A 29 5.07 -12.16 -10.52
N HIS A 30 3.86 -11.95 -11.03
CA HIS A 30 3.02 -13.05 -11.49
C HIS A 30 3.43 -13.42 -12.92
N ILE A 31 3.75 -14.69 -13.14
CA ILE A 31 4.18 -15.22 -14.44
C ILE A 31 3.12 -16.20 -14.93
N GLU A 32 2.68 -16.01 -16.18
CA GLU A 32 1.75 -16.87 -16.89
C GLU A 32 2.21 -16.98 -18.35
N ASP A 33 2.17 -18.18 -18.94
CA ASP A 33 2.63 -18.46 -20.30
C ASP A 33 4.04 -17.93 -20.63
N GLY A 34 4.92 -17.95 -19.63
CA GLY A 34 6.31 -17.46 -19.76
C GLY A 34 6.45 -15.94 -19.80
N GLN A 35 5.38 -15.18 -19.54
CA GLN A 35 5.38 -13.73 -19.51
C GLN A 35 4.99 -13.19 -18.13
N ILE A 36 5.57 -12.04 -17.76
CA ILE A 36 5.20 -11.35 -16.53
C ILE A 36 3.88 -10.60 -16.78
N GLN A 37 2.82 -11.04 -16.12
CA GLN A 37 1.50 -10.41 -16.26
C GLN A 37 1.37 -9.14 -15.42
N HIS A 38 1.77 -9.22 -14.16
CA HIS A 38 1.71 -8.06 -13.26
C HIS A 38 2.70 -8.18 -12.10
N PHE A 39 3.02 -7.03 -11.53
CA PHE A 39 3.84 -6.93 -10.33
C PHE A 39 2.96 -6.78 -9.11
N GLN A 40 3.31 -7.53 -8.07
CA GLN A 40 2.70 -7.43 -6.74
C GLN A 40 3.72 -6.82 -5.79
N VAL A 41 3.25 -5.93 -4.94
CA VAL A 41 4.09 -5.25 -3.95
C VAL A 41 3.54 -5.46 -2.55
N THR A 42 4.44 -5.59 -1.59
CA THR A 42 4.12 -5.56 -0.16
C THR A 42 4.72 -4.29 0.40
N LEU A 43 3.86 -3.43 0.97
CA LEU A 43 4.26 -2.14 1.52
C LEU A 43 3.99 -2.11 3.02
N LYS A 44 4.91 -1.55 3.80
CA LYS A 44 4.57 -0.95 5.09
C LYS A 44 4.15 0.50 4.84
N VAL A 45 3.18 0.98 5.58
CA VAL A 45 2.68 2.35 5.46
C VAL A 45 2.62 2.98 6.84
N GLY A 46 3.21 4.16 6.97
CA GLY A 46 3.10 4.98 8.17
C GLY A 46 2.04 6.05 7.99
N PHE A 47 1.16 6.16 8.98
CA PHE A 47 0.07 7.13 9.01
C PHE A 47 -0.12 7.70 10.42
N VAL A 48 -0.74 8.88 10.48
CA VAL A 48 -1.10 9.51 11.75
C VAL A 48 -2.40 8.91 12.25
N VAL A 49 -2.42 8.50 13.52
CA VAL A 49 -3.63 8.02 14.17
C VAL A 49 -4.43 9.23 14.65
N ASP A 50 -5.71 9.28 14.29
CA ASP A 50 -6.61 10.31 14.79
C ASP A 50 -6.74 10.20 16.31
N PRO A 51 -6.79 11.33 17.03
CA PRO A 51 -6.96 11.30 18.47
C PRO A 51 -8.24 10.53 18.82
N VAL A 52 -8.15 9.60 19.77
CA VAL A 52 -9.30 8.88 20.30
C VAL A 52 -10.16 9.88 21.07
N THR A 53 -11.14 10.51 20.41
CA THR A 53 -12.19 11.27 21.10
C THR A 53 -13.25 10.32 21.61
N GLY A 54 -12.95 9.72 22.78
CA GLY A 54 -13.94 9.10 23.65
C GLY A 54 -14.18 10.05 24.83
N SER A 55 -15.39 10.60 24.89
CA SER A 55 -15.99 11.17 26.08
C SER A 55 -16.11 10.10 27.16
N ASP A 56 -15.30 10.19 28.21
CA ASP A 56 -15.69 9.78 29.55
C ASP A 56 -15.98 11.04 30.37
#